data_AF-A0A6L3ZK04-F1
#
_entry.id   AF-A0A6L3ZK04-F1
#
_cell.length_a   1.000
_cell.length_b   1.000
_cell.length_c   1.000
_cell.angle_alpha   90.00
_cell.angle_beta   90.00
_cell.angle_gamma   90.00
#
_symmetry.space_group_name_H-M   'P 1'
#
loop_
_entity.id
_entity.type
_entity.pdbx_description
1 polymer ?
#
loop_
_entity_poly.entity_id
_entity_poly.type
_entity_poly.pdbx_seq_one_letter_code
_entity_poly.pdbx_strand_id
1 'polypeptide(L)'
;MKKQLKNSPCVRAKFTGMGMTHYTMSLWRTKEDLEAFSKSGAHLNSMVNAKKIAGEIQVLTIDSMNLMPWNEAKSLLARSRVIKY
;
A
#
# COMPACT_ATOMS: atom_id res chain seq x y z
N MET A 1 3.08 -6.56 6.00
CA MET A 1 2.03 -6.47 4.94
C MET A 1 1.14 -7.72 4.81
N LYS A 2 1.55 -8.82 4.16
CA LYS A 2 0.65 -9.97 3.84
C LYS A 2 -0.10 -10.56 5.04
N LYS A 3 0.58 -10.79 6.18
CA LYS A 3 -0.04 -11.33 7.41
C LYS A 3 -1.03 -10.35 8.06
N GLN A 4 -0.77 -9.04 7.97
CA GLN A 4 -1.61 -8.00 8.57
C GLN A 4 -2.93 -7.83 7.79
N LEU A 5 -2.88 -7.99 6.46
CA LEU A 5 -4.06 -7.84 5.60
C LEU A 5 -5.07 -8.99 5.78
N LYS A 6 -4.62 -10.18 6.18
CA LYS A 6 -5.50 -11.35 6.41
C LYS A 6 -6.50 -11.16 7.56
N ASN A 7 -6.14 -10.35 8.56
CA ASN A 7 -6.98 -10.09 9.74
C ASN A 7 -7.64 -8.71 9.67
N SER A 8 -7.77 -8.13 8.48
CA SER A 8 -8.32 -6.79 8.25
C SER A 8 -9.52 -6.86 7.31
N PRO A 9 -10.41 -5.85 7.30
CA PRO A 9 -11.54 -5.75 6.36
C PRO A 9 -11.14 -5.52 4.88
N CYS A 10 -9.87 -5.76 4.52
CA CYS A 10 -9.37 -5.70 3.16
C CYS A 10 -10.11 -6.72 2.28
N VAL A 11 -10.71 -6.22 1.18
CA VAL A 11 -11.49 -7.03 0.25
C VAL A 11 -10.57 -7.89 -0.61
N ARG A 12 -9.48 -7.29 -1.10
CA ARG A 12 -8.52 -7.98 -1.96
C ARG A 12 -7.19 -7.26 -1.90
N ALA A 13 -6.10 -8.02 -1.91
CA ALA A 13 -4.77 -7.47 -2.02
C ALA A 13 -3.96 -8.24 -3.05
N LYS A 14 -3.08 -7.52 -3.75
CA LYS A 14 -2.08 -8.12 -4.62
C LYS A 14 -0.72 -7.48 -4.39
N PHE A 15 0.31 -8.27 -4.64
CA PHE A 15 1.70 -7.92 -4.38
C PHE A 15 2.53 -8.22 -5.63
N THR A 16 3.49 -7.36 -5.93
CA THR A 16 4.50 -7.59 -6.96
C THR A 16 5.78 -6.87 -6.56
N GLY A 17 6.91 -7.19 -7.19
CA GLY A 17 8.19 -6.59 -6.85
C GLY A 17 9.35 -7.55 -7.09
N MET A 18 10.53 -6.97 -7.23
CA MET A 18 11.78 -7.69 -7.44
C MET A 18 12.91 -6.94 -6.70
N GLY A 19 13.77 -7.69 -6.01
CA GLY A 19 14.84 -7.10 -5.19
C GLY A 19 14.28 -6.17 -4.12
N MET A 20 14.79 -4.95 -4.05
CA MET A 20 14.40 -3.92 -3.07
C MET A 20 13.12 -3.16 -3.43
N THR A 21 12.59 -3.36 -4.64
CA THR A 21 11.38 -2.66 -5.10
C THR A 21 10.16 -3.53 -4.88
N HIS A 22 9.31 -3.15 -3.93
CA HIS A 22 8.09 -3.86 -3.59
C HIS A 22 6.86 -2.99 -3.80
N TYR A 23 5.85 -3.55 -4.46
CA TYR A 23 4.55 -2.92 -4.69
C TYR A 23 3.47 -3.70 -3.96
N THR A 24 2.63 -2.96 -3.25
CA THR A 24 1.41 -3.49 -2.64
C THR A 24 0.21 -2.71 -3.15
N MET A 25 -0.84 -3.42 -3.54
CA MET A 25 -2.13 -2.82 -3.86
C MET A 25 -3.21 -3.53 -3.04
N SER A 26 -4.07 -2.76 -2.41
CA SER A 26 -5.12 -3.23 -1.51
C SER A 26 -6.43 -2.53 -1.82
N LEU A 27 -7.51 -3.29 -1.90
CA LEU A 27 -8.88 -2.84 -2.08
C LEU A 27 -9.61 -2.92 -0.73
N TRP A 28 -10.25 -1.84 -0.35
CA TRP A 28 -10.96 -1.69 0.93
C TRP A 28 -12.43 -1.40 0.66
N ARG A 29 -13.31 -1.77 1.59
CA ARG A 29 -14.76 -1.51 1.45
C ARG A 29 -15.08 -0.04 1.65
N THR A 30 -14.39 0.59 2.60
CA THR A 30 -14.59 1.97 2.98
C THR A 30 -13.23 2.65 3.18
N LYS A 31 -13.21 3.98 3.11
CA LYS A 31 -12.01 4.78 3.39
C LYS A 31 -11.62 4.67 4.86
N GLU A 32 -12.62 4.56 5.72
CA GLU A 32 -12.49 4.42 7.17
C GLU A 32 -11.74 3.12 7.53
N ASP A 33 -12.06 2.01 6.84
CA ASP A 33 -11.36 0.74 7.01
C ASP A 33 -9.87 0.84 6.64
N LEU A 34 -9.58 1.52 5.52
CA LEU A 34 -8.20 1.78 5.09
C LEU A 34 -7.47 2.63 6.14
N GLU A 35 -8.07 3.73 6.60
CA GLU A 35 -7.46 4.61 7.59
C GLU A 35 -7.22 3.91 8.93
N ALA A 36 -8.20 3.13 9.41
CA ALA A 36 -8.09 2.34 10.63
C ALA A 36 -6.94 1.32 10.51
N PHE A 37 -6.81 0.66 9.35
CA PHE A 37 -5.69 -0.23 9.09
C PHE A 37 -4.35 0.51 9.02
N SER A 38 -4.29 1.66 8.32
CA SER A 38 -3.09 2.47 8.20
C SER A 38 -2.57 2.97 9.55
N LYS A 39 -3.50 3.29 10.47
CA LYS A 39 -3.21 3.71 11.84
C LYS A 39 -3.03 2.54 12.81
N SER A 40 -3.24 1.28 12.37
CA SER A 40 -3.09 0.12 13.24
C SER A 40 -1.63 -0.08 13.66
N GLY A 41 -1.39 -0.34 14.95
CA GLY A 41 -0.04 -0.33 15.53
C GLY A 41 0.96 -1.26 14.85
N ALA A 42 0.53 -2.46 14.42
CA ALA A 42 1.41 -3.40 13.72
C ALA A 42 1.81 -2.89 12.31
N HIS A 43 0.86 -2.32 11.57
CA HIS A 43 1.12 -1.77 10.24
C HIS A 43 1.94 -0.48 10.34
N LEU A 44 1.59 0.42 11.25
CA LEU A 44 2.31 1.67 11.52
C LEU A 44 3.77 1.39 11.89
N ASN A 45 4.04 0.48 12.82
CA ASN A 45 5.41 0.10 13.17
C ASN A 45 6.20 -0.48 11.99
N SER A 46 5.52 -1.24 11.13
CA SER A 46 6.14 -1.76 9.90
C SER A 46 6.51 -0.62 8.94
N MET A 47 5.65 0.40 8.80
CA MET A 47 5.91 1.57 7.96
C MET A 47 7.01 2.46 8.53
N VAL A 48 7.05 2.65 9.85
CA VAL A 48 8.14 3.38 10.53
C VAL A 48 9.49 2.70 10.30
N ASN A 49 9.54 1.37 10.38
CA ASN A 49 10.77 0.62 10.10
C ASN A 49 11.11 0.63 8.60
N ALA A 50 10.11 0.51 7.73
CA ALA A 50 10.32 0.59 6.28
C ALA A 50 10.91 1.95 5.89
N LYS A 51 10.42 3.06 6.48
CA LYS A 51 10.97 4.40 6.29
C LYS A 51 12.48 4.50 6.60
N LYS A 52 13.01 3.71 7.54
CA LYS A 52 14.45 3.74 7.88
C LYS A 52 15.35 3.05 6.85
N ILE A 53 14.78 2.19 6.00
CA ILE A 53 15.53 1.32 5.08
C ILE A 53 15.22 1.70 3.62
N ALA A 54 14.02 2.20 3.35
CA ALA A 54 13.58 2.59 2.03
C ALA A 54 14.10 3.99 1.68
N GLY A 55 14.83 4.11 0.56
CA GLY A 55 15.19 5.43 0.01
C GLY A 55 13.98 6.18 -0.57
N GLU A 56 12.88 5.47 -0.86
CA GLU A 56 11.68 6.07 -1.42
C GLU A 56 10.41 5.30 -1.03
N ILE A 57 9.36 6.03 -0.65
CA ILE A 57 8.01 5.50 -0.45
C ILE A 57 7.02 6.35 -1.24
N GLN A 58 6.26 5.71 -2.13
CA GLN A 58 5.15 6.31 -2.87
C GLN A 58 3.85 5.66 -2.44
N VAL A 59 2.81 6.47 -2.22
CA VAL A 59 1.48 5.99 -1.85
C VAL A 59 0.44 6.74 -2.67
N LEU A 60 -0.45 5.99 -3.31
CA LEU A 60 -1.58 6.51 -4.07
C LEU A 60 -2.86 5.82 -3.56
N THR A 61 -3.87 6.63 -3.22
CA THR A 61 -5.22 6.15 -2.89
C THR A 61 -6.17 6.65 -3.97
N ILE A 62 -6.98 5.75 -4.51
CA ILE A 62 -7.96 6.04 -5.56
C ILE A 62 -9.29 5.35 -5.21
N ASP A 63 -10.39 5.96 -5.61
CA ASP A 63 -11.72 5.35 -5.50
C ASP A 63 -11.94 4.42 -6.70
N SER A 64 -12.06 3.13 -6.43
CA SER A 64 -12.31 2.11 -7.45
C SER A 64 -13.05 0.91 -6.84
N MET A 65 -13.93 0.29 -7.62
CA MET A 65 -14.61 -0.95 -7.24
C MET A 65 -13.71 -2.19 -7.37
N ASN A 66 -12.63 -2.10 -8.15
CA ASN A 66 -11.76 -3.23 -8.47
C ASN A 66 -10.27 -2.86 -8.41
N LEU A 67 -9.43 -3.87 -8.22
CA LEU A 67 -7.99 -3.71 -8.36
C LEU A 67 -7.62 -3.50 -9.82
N MET A 68 -6.94 -2.40 -10.12
CA MET A 68 -6.46 -2.10 -11.47
C MET A 68 -5.35 -3.05 -11.91
N PRO A 69 -5.11 -3.22 -13.22
CA PRO A 69 -3.89 -3.84 -13.75
C PRO A 69 -2.60 -3.19 -13.21
N TRP A 70 -1.52 -3.96 -13.10
CA TRP A 70 -0.27 -3.47 -12.50
C TRP A 70 0.44 -2.39 -13.32
N ASN A 71 0.39 -2.49 -14.64
CA ASN A 71 0.90 -1.49 -15.58
C ASN A 71 0.26 -0.13 -15.31
N GLU A 72 -1.07 -0.05 -15.32
CA GLU A 72 -1.81 1.20 -15.11
C GLU A 72 -1.55 1.78 -13.71
N ALA A 73 -1.61 0.94 -12.68
CA ALA A 73 -1.38 1.40 -11.32
C ALA A 73 0.05 1.94 -11.11
N LYS A 74 1.07 1.32 -11.73
CA LYS A 74 2.45 1.84 -11.68
C LYS A 74 2.58 3.16 -12.43
N SER A 75 1.90 3.32 -13.57
CA SER A 75 1.88 4.59 -14.30
C SER A 75 1.24 5.72 -13.48
N LEU A 76 0.17 5.43 -12.74
CA LEU A 76 -0.43 6.40 -11.82
C LEU A 76 0.46 6.69 -10.62
N LEU A 77 1.07 5.66 -10.03
CA LEU A 77 1.97 5.79 -8.89
C LEU A 77 3.19 6.66 -9.24
N ALA A 78 3.77 6.49 -10.43
CA ALA A 78 4.88 7.31 -10.90
C ALA A 78 4.56 8.82 -11.02
N ARG A 79 3.27 9.17 -11.15
CA ARG A 79 2.78 10.56 -11.15
C ARG A 79 2.37 11.06 -9.76
N SER A 80 2.38 10.17 -8.76
CA SER A 80 1.97 10.48 -7.39
C SER A 80 3.08 11.17 -6.60
N ARG A 81 2.71 11.70 -5.43
CA ARG A 81 3.66 12.37 -4.55
C ARG A 81 4.69 11.37 -4.01
N VAL A 82 5.95 11.64 -4.30
CA VAL A 82 7.08 10.85 -3.82
C VAL A 82 7.54 11.36 -2.47
N ILE A 83 7.63 10.47 -1.48
CA ILE A 83 8.27 10.78 -0.19
C ILE A 83 9.65 10.09 -0.20
N LYS A 84 10.70 10.91 -0.23
CA LYS A 84 12.09 10.47 -0.09
C LYS A 84 12.52 10.58 1.37
N TYR A 85 13.31 9.63 1.84
CA TYR A 85 13.80 9.57 3.22
C TYR A 85 15.32 9.57 3.28
#